data_AF-A0A846AP36-F1
#
_entry.id   AF-A0A846AP36-F1
#
_cell.length_a   1.000
_cell.length_b   1.000
_cell.length_c   1.000
_cell.angle_alpha   90.00
_cell.angle_beta   90.00
_cell.angle_gamma   90.00
#
_symmetry.space_group_name_H-M   'P 1'
#
loop_
_entity.id
_entity.type
_entity.pdbx_description
1 polymer ?
#
loop_
_entity_poly.entity_id
_entity_poly.type
_entity_poly.pdbx_seq_one_letter_code
_entity_poly.pdbx_strand_id
1 'polypeptide(L)'
;MRTLNYKTVRYEGHQYLMKFLTQELGLSDRHELLQEILENSIPITKQDVVVIFCFVTGWKNGYLQQISDVRKIYPLNLYGETWSSIQLTTSASLCAVLDIYLHGEVPHTGFLK
;
A
#
# COMPACT_ATOMS: atom_id res chain seq x y z
N MET A 1 19.69 -10.15 -15.49
CA MET A 1 18.23 -10.01 -15.30
C MET A 1 17.99 -8.71 -14.53
N ARG A 2 17.19 -7.78 -15.07
CA ARG A 2 16.63 -6.67 -14.27
C ARG A 2 15.25 -7.13 -13.80
N THR A 3 15.14 -7.52 -12.54
CA THR A 3 13.89 -8.06 -11.99
C THR A 3 13.30 -7.05 -11.03
N LEU A 4 12.09 -6.58 -11.29
CA LEU A 4 11.30 -5.74 -10.38
C LEU A 4 10.12 -6.58 -9.89
N ASN A 5 9.94 -6.65 -8.57
CA ASN A 5 8.80 -7.36 -7.96
C ASN A 5 8.05 -6.40 -7.04
N TYR A 6 6.72 -6.43 -7.13
CA TYR A 6 5.83 -5.79 -6.18
C TYR A 6 4.97 -6.85 -5.52
N LYS A 7 4.89 -6.85 -4.20
CA LYS A 7 4.13 -7.82 -3.41
C LYS A 7 3.41 -7.12 -2.27
N THR A 8 2.21 -7.60 -1.98
CA THR A 8 1.46 -7.21 -0.79
C THR A 8 1.70 -8.23 0.32
N VAL A 9 1.78 -7.77 1.57
CA VAL A 9 1.87 -8.64 2.75
C VAL A 9 0.47 -8.87 3.32
N ARG A 10 0.19 -10.11 3.74
CA ARG A 10 -1.06 -10.53 4.40
C ARG A 10 -0.71 -11.53 5.51
N TYR A 11 -1.62 -11.72 6.46
CA TYR A 11 -1.50 -12.78 7.45
C TYR A 11 -1.49 -14.15 6.78
N GLU A 12 -0.86 -15.11 7.45
CA GLU A 12 -0.83 -16.50 7.01
C GLU A 12 -2.26 -17.04 6.80
N GLY A 13 -2.47 -17.83 5.75
CA GLY A 13 -3.78 -18.37 5.38
C GLY A 13 -4.71 -17.38 4.68
N HIS A 14 -4.53 -16.06 4.82
CA HIS A 14 -5.42 -15.05 4.21
C HIS A 14 -5.55 -15.22 2.69
N GLN A 15 -4.44 -15.43 1.98
CA GLN A 15 -4.48 -15.62 0.53
C GLN A 15 -5.26 -16.87 0.12
N TYR A 16 -5.13 -17.97 0.87
CA TYR A 16 -5.86 -19.20 0.62
C TYR A 16 -7.37 -18.99 0.84
N LEU A 17 -7.76 -18.35 1.94
CA LEU A 17 -9.17 -18.03 2.22
C LEU A 17 -9.78 -17.10 1.17
N MET A 18 -9.05 -16.05 0.78
CA MET A 18 -9.52 -15.16 -0.29
C MET A 18 -9.66 -15.89 -1.62
N LYS A 19 -8.75 -16.82 -1.94
CA LYS A 19 -8.86 -17.66 -3.15
C LYS A 19 -10.09 -18.58 -3.08
N PHE A 20 -10.33 -19.22 -1.95
CA PHE A 20 -11.52 -20.05 -1.74
C PHE A 20 -12.81 -19.25 -1.97
N LEU A 21 -12.94 -18.09 -1.33
CA LEU A 21 -14.11 -17.23 -1.47
C LEU A 21 -14.30 -16.74 -2.91
N THR A 22 -13.23 -16.21 -3.53
CA THR A 22 -13.34 -15.59 -4.85
C THR A 22 -13.44 -16.59 -5.99
N GLN A 23 -12.68 -17.69 -5.95
CA GLN A 23 -12.58 -18.64 -7.06
C GLN A 23 -13.43 -19.89 -6.83
N GLU A 24 -13.28 -20.58 -5.71
CA GLU A 24 -13.94 -21.88 -5.49
C GLU A 24 -15.43 -21.72 -5.21
N LEU A 25 -15.81 -20.68 -4.47
CA LEU A 25 -17.21 -20.28 -4.28
C LEU A 25 -17.73 -19.35 -5.37
N GLY A 26 -16.89 -18.92 -6.32
CA GLY A 26 -17.28 -18.06 -7.44
C GLY A 26 -17.80 -16.68 -7.02
N LEU A 27 -17.44 -16.18 -5.83
CA LEU A 27 -17.90 -14.86 -5.37
C LEU A 27 -17.23 -13.70 -6.13
N SER A 28 -16.23 -13.97 -6.97
CA SER A 28 -15.68 -12.98 -7.91
C SER A 28 -16.72 -12.44 -8.90
N ASP A 29 -17.79 -13.18 -9.18
CA ASP A 29 -18.84 -12.69 -10.08
C ASP A 29 -19.98 -12.00 -9.30
N ARG A 30 -19.89 -11.99 -7.96
CA ARG A 30 -20.90 -11.48 -7.03
C ARG A 30 -20.27 -10.51 -6.03
N HIS A 31 -19.63 -9.47 -6.55
CA HIS A 31 -18.89 -8.49 -5.76
C HIS A 31 -19.71 -7.88 -4.61
N GLU A 32 -20.98 -7.54 -4.86
CA GLU A 32 -21.86 -6.95 -3.84
C GLU A 32 -22.08 -7.90 -2.65
N LEU A 33 -22.32 -9.18 -2.91
CA LEU A 33 -22.50 -10.18 -1.87
C LEU A 33 -21.19 -10.41 -1.09
N LEU A 34 -20.06 -10.48 -1.79
CA LEU A 34 -18.76 -10.63 -1.14
C LEU A 34 -18.45 -9.42 -0.24
N GLN A 35 -18.75 -8.21 -0.71
CA GLN A 35 -18.61 -6.99 0.05
C GLN A 35 -19.52 -7.00 1.29
N GLU A 36 -20.81 -7.32 1.13
CA GLU A 36 -21.76 -7.42 2.24
C GLU A 36 -21.28 -8.40 3.32
N ILE A 37 -20.80 -9.58 2.92
CA ILE A 37 -20.25 -10.57 3.86
C ILE A 37 -19.06 -9.98 4.63
N LEU A 38 -18.09 -9.39 3.92
CA LEU A 38 -16.85 -8.90 4.53
C LEU A 38 -17.08 -7.66 5.39
N GLU A 39 -17.90 -6.71 4.95
CA GLU A 39 -18.23 -5.49 5.72
C GLU A 39 -18.98 -5.80 7.00
N ASN A 40 -19.90 -6.78 6.97
CA ASN A 40 -20.60 -7.22 8.17
C ASN A 40 -19.73 -8.07 9.11
N SER A 41 -18.72 -8.76 8.57
CA SER A 41 -17.89 -9.71 9.34
C SER A 41 -16.59 -9.11 9.88
N ILE A 42 -16.07 -8.04 9.27
CA ILE A 42 -14.76 -7.47 9.59
C ILE A 42 -14.95 -6.07 10.20
N PRO A 43 -14.69 -5.90 11.51
CA PRO A 43 -14.76 -4.59 12.15
C PRO A 43 -13.76 -3.60 11.55
N ILE A 44 -14.21 -2.37 11.30
CA ILE A 44 -13.34 -1.26 10.92
C ILE A 44 -12.48 -0.85 12.12
N THR A 45 -11.18 -0.63 11.89
CA THR A 45 -10.28 -0.09 12.90
C THR A 45 -9.40 1.02 12.32
N LYS A 46 -9.18 2.07 13.12
CA LYS A 46 -8.19 3.12 12.82
C LYS A 46 -6.79 2.78 13.32
N GLN A 47 -6.62 1.62 13.95
CA GLN A 47 -5.35 1.14 14.52
C GLN A 47 -4.58 0.26 13.53
N ASP A 48 -4.54 0.66 12.27
CA ASP A 48 -3.80 -0.02 11.21
C ASP A 48 -2.30 0.29 11.27
N VAL A 49 -1.48 -0.54 10.61
CA VAL A 49 -0.04 -0.30 10.46
C VAL A 49 0.33 -0.48 9.00
N VAL A 50 1.01 0.52 8.43
CA VAL A 50 1.55 0.43 7.07
C VAL A 50 3.02 0.02 7.15
N VAL A 51 3.35 -1.11 6.51
CA VAL A 51 4.72 -1.61 6.42
C VAL A 51 5.18 -1.53 4.96
N ILE A 52 6.30 -0.85 4.74
CA ILE A 52 6.93 -0.71 3.42
C ILE A 52 8.31 -1.33 3.51
N PHE A 53 8.60 -2.26 2.60
CA PHE A 53 9.90 -2.91 2.48
C PHE A 53 10.36 -2.83 1.03
N CYS A 54 11.37 -1.99 0.78
CA CYS A 54 11.97 -1.80 -0.53
C CYS A 54 13.42 -2.26 -0.45
N PHE A 55 13.85 -3.14 -1.34
CA PHE A 55 15.25 -3.52 -1.44
C PHE A 55 15.69 -3.56 -2.90
N VAL A 56 16.95 -3.20 -3.13
CA VAL A 56 17.58 -3.19 -4.45
C VAL A 56 18.93 -3.86 -4.33
N THR A 57 19.20 -4.79 -5.24
CA THR A 57 20.48 -5.50 -5.34
C THR A 57 21.14 -5.16 -6.67
N GLY A 58 22.41 -4.79 -6.65
CA GLY A 58 23.15 -4.40 -7.85
C GLY A 58 24.65 -4.23 -7.61
N TRP A 59 25.39 -3.97 -8.67
CA TRP A 59 26.82 -3.70 -8.58
C TRP A 59 27.07 -2.21 -8.32
N LYS A 60 27.86 -1.90 -7.28
CA LYS A 60 28.29 -0.55 -6.97
C LYS A 60 29.79 -0.59 -6.66
N ASN A 61 30.57 0.23 -7.38
CA ASN A 61 32.03 0.30 -7.24
C ASN A 61 32.74 -1.06 -7.32
N GLY A 62 32.27 -1.97 -8.19
CA GLY A 62 32.86 -3.31 -8.36
C GLY A 62 32.41 -4.35 -7.33
N TYR A 63 31.48 -4.03 -6.41
CA TYR A 63 30.93 -4.97 -5.44
C TYR A 63 29.45 -5.21 -5.68
N LEU A 64 29.01 -6.46 -5.55
CA LEU A 64 27.59 -6.80 -5.48
C LEU A 64 27.06 -6.37 -4.10
N GLN A 65 26.17 -5.39 -4.07
CA GLN A 65 25.61 -4.81 -2.85
C GLN A 65 24.08 -4.88 -2.88
N GLN A 66 23.48 -4.96 -1.69
CA GLN A 66 22.05 -4.81 -1.47
C GLN A 66 21.80 -3.66 -0.51
N ILE A 67 20.83 -2.81 -0.84
CA ILE A 67 20.35 -1.72 0.02
C ILE A 67 18.87 -1.95 0.27
N SER A 68 18.42 -1.77 1.51
CA SER A 68 17.01 -1.86 1.89
C SER A 68 16.55 -0.61 2.63
N ASP A 69 15.36 -0.13 2.29
CA ASP A 69 14.59 0.86 3.04
C ASP A 69 13.38 0.17 3.67
N VAL A 70 13.23 0.34 4.98
CA VAL A 70 12.17 -0.30 5.76
C VAL A 70 11.45 0.76 6.56
N ARG A 71 10.14 0.87 6.37
CA ARG A 71 9.30 1.81 7.11
C ARG A 71 8.15 1.08 7.75
N LYS A 72 7.90 1.42 9.01
CA LYS A 72 6.71 1.01 9.75
C LYS A 72 6.03 2.27 10.26
N ILE A 73 4.86 2.55 9.71
CA ILE A 73 4.11 3.76 9.97
C ILE A 73 2.90 3.36 10.80
N TYR A 74 2.75 4.05 11.93
CA TYR A 74 1.68 3.84 12.89
C TYR A 74 0.68 5.00 12.84
N PRO A 75 -0.56 4.80 13.34
CA PRO A 75 -1.55 5.85 13.44
C PRO A 75 -1.05 6.99 14.33
N LEU A 76 -1.49 8.20 14.04
CA LEU A 76 -1.17 9.39 14.81
C LEU A 76 -2.45 10.08 15.30
N ASN A 77 -2.38 10.70 16.47
CA ASN A 77 -3.45 11.59 16.94
C ASN A 77 -3.12 13.02 16.49
N LEU A 78 -3.94 13.56 15.59
CA LEU A 78 -3.80 14.91 15.04
C LEU A 78 -5.13 15.64 15.21
N TYR A 79 -5.08 16.89 15.69
CA TYR A 79 -6.28 17.73 15.87
C TYR A 79 -7.39 17.11 16.71
N GLY A 80 -7.04 16.29 17.71
CA GLY A 80 -8.00 15.61 18.57
C GLY A 80 -8.63 14.35 17.97
N GLU A 81 -8.23 13.94 16.76
CA GLU A 81 -8.70 12.73 16.11
C GLU A 81 -7.56 11.74 15.85
N THR A 82 -7.87 10.45 15.88
CA THR A 82 -6.94 9.42 15.39
C THR A 82 -7.00 9.33 13.87
N TRP A 83 -5.85 9.52 13.25
CA TRP A 83 -5.61 9.32 11.82
C TRP A 83 -4.88 7.99 11.63
N SER A 84 -5.47 7.12 10.83
CA SER A 84 -4.93 5.80 10.55
C SER A 84 -3.65 5.91 9.71
N SER A 85 -2.78 4.90 9.78
CA SER A 85 -1.54 4.82 9.01
C SER A 85 -1.78 4.91 7.50
N ILE A 86 -2.82 4.25 6.97
CA ILE A 86 -3.15 4.34 5.54
C ILE A 86 -3.63 5.75 5.17
N GLN A 87 -4.43 6.40 6.02
CA GLN A 87 -4.86 7.78 5.78
C GLN A 87 -3.66 8.73 5.76
N LEU A 88 -2.75 8.62 6.74
CA LEU A 88 -1.55 9.44 6.82
C LEU A 88 -0.64 9.25 5.60
N THR A 89 -0.35 8.00 5.24
CA THR A 89 0.59 7.71 4.14
C THR A 89 0.04 8.10 2.77
N THR A 90 -1.23 7.83 2.51
CA THR A 90 -1.87 8.20 1.25
C THR A 90 -2.04 9.71 1.15
N SER A 91 -2.56 10.38 2.19
CA SER A 91 -2.74 11.84 2.16
C SER A 91 -1.41 12.58 2.05
N ALA A 92 -0.38 12.18 2.82
CA ALA A 92 0.94 12.79 2.73
C ALA A 92 1.56 12.66 1.32
N SER A 93 1.42 11.50 0.67
CA SER A 93 1.91 11.34 -0.71
C SER A 93 1.18 12.24 -1.70
N LEU A 94 -0.13 12.40 -1.55
CA LEU A 94 -0.93 13.26 -2.43
C LEU A 94 -0.59 14.73 -2.21
N CYS A 95 -0.49 15.18 -0.96
CA CYS A 95 -0.09 16.55 -0.63
C CYS A 95 1.30 16.87 -1.18
N ALA A 96 2.27 15.96 -1.04
CA ALA A 96 3.61 16.17 -1.58
C ALA A 96 3.61 16.33 -3.11
N VAL A 97 2.84 15.49 -3.83
CA VAL A 97 2.71 15.63 -5.29
C VAL A 97 2.03 16.94 -5.66
N LEU A 98 1.01 17.35 -4.91
CA LEU A 98 0.31 18.61 -5.13
C LEU A 98 1.24 19.81 -4.88
N ASP A 99 2.05 19.78 -3.83
CA ASP A 99 3.04 20.83 -3.55
C ASP A 99 4.03 20.95 -4.71
N ILE A 100 4.61 19.85 -5.16
CA ILE A 100 5.53 19.81 -6.32
C ILE A 100 4.86 20.40 -7.57
N TYR A 101 3.60 20.06 -7.82
CA TYR A 101 2.82 20.60 -8.93
C TYR A 101 2.59 22.11 -8.80
N LEU A 102 2.16 22.59 -7.63
CA LEU A 102 1.86 24.00 -7.39
C LEU A 102 3.12 24.88 -7.43
N HIS A 103 4.28 24.35 -7.06
CA HIS A 103 5.57 25.04 -7.14
C HIS A 103 6.18 25.03 -8.56
N GLY A 104 5.55 24.36 -9.53
CA GLY A 104 6.03 24.29 -10.91
C GLY A 104 7.26 23.41 -11.09
N GLU A 105 7.52 22.49 -10.15
CA GLU A 105 8.66 21.55 -10.20
C GLU A 105 8.41 20.38 -11.18
N VAL A 106 7.15 20.17 -11.57
CA VAL A 106 6.75 19.19 -12.59
C VAL A 106 5.89 19.86 -13.67
N PRO A 107 5.88 19.31 -14.91
CA PRO A 107 5.00 19.78 -15.98
C PRO A 107 3.52 19.88 -15.57
N HIS A 108 2.89 21.00 -15.88
CA HIS A 108 1.47 21.24 -15.58
C HIS A 108 0.49 20.49 -16.51
N THR A 109 0.99 19.87 -17.56
CA THR A 109 0.18 19.19 -18.57
C THR A 109 0.86 17.92 -19.05
N GLY A 110 0.05 16.90 -19.36
CA GLY A 110 0.53 15.61 -19.85
C GLY A 110 0.87 14.63 -18.72
N PHE A 111 1.42 13.48 -19.10
CA PHE A 111 1.82 12.43 -18.17
C PHE A 111 3.30 12.56 -17.78
N LEU A 112 3.59 12.44 -16.49
CA LEU A 112 4.96 12.37 -15.97
C LEU A 112 5.55 10.97 -16.25
N LYS A 113 6.84 10.91 -16.61
CA LYS A 113 7.57 9.67 -16.88
C LYS A 113 8.56 9.35 -15.76
#